data_AF-A0A7M1S3Q5-F1
#
_entry.id   AF-A0A7M1S3Q5-F1
#
_cell.length_a   1.000
_cell.length_b   1.000
_cell.length_c   1.000
_cell.angle_alpha   90.00
_cell.angle_beta   90.00
_cell.angle_gamma   90.00
#
_symmetry.space_group_name_H-M   'P 1'
#
loop_
_entity.id
_entity.type
_entity.pdbx_description
1 polymer ?
#
loop_
_entity_poly.entity_id
_entity_poly.type
_entity_poly.pdbx_seq_one_letter_code
_entity_poly.pdbx_strand_id
1 'polypeptide(L)' 'MDVIFIEEKINEIIAELEKEVMELVTDETIDKQYTNTHMKPLASTKKILLNALESIKMVDRLYKEDLEKLS' A
#
# COMPACT_ATOMS: atom_id res chain seq x y z
N MET A 1 -14.65 10.19 8.22
CA MET A 1 -13.29 9.63 8.28
C MET A 1 -12.44 10.46 7.33
N ASP A 2 -11.22 10.86 7.70
CA ASP A 2 -10.34 11.58 6.77
C ASP A 2 -9.61 10.57 5.87
N VAL A 3 -10.31 10.11 4.84
CA VAL A 3 -9.79 9.11 3.90
C VAL A 3 -8.61 9.65 3.10
N ILE A 4 -8.57 10.96 2.84
CA ILE A 4 -7.48 11.62 2.09
C ILE A 4 -6.20 11.54 2.91
N PHE A 5 -6.24 11.91 4.20
CA PHE A 5 -5.09 11.82 5.08
C PHE A 5 -4.57 10.38 5.24
N ILE A 6 -5.47 9.40 5.33
CA ILE A 6 -5.11 7.97 5.43
C ILE A 6 -4.45 7.49 4.13
N GLU A 7 -4.97 7.91 2.98
CA GLU A 7 -4.39 7.62 1.67
C GLU A 7 -2.98 8.18 1.54
N GLU A 8 -2.77 9.44 1.92
CA GLU A 8 -1.45 10.07 1.90
C GLU A 8 -0.44 9.29 2.74
N LYS A 9 -0.81 8.90 3.97
CA LYS A 9 0.09 8.12 4.86
C LYS A 9 0.37 6.71 4.37
N ILE A 10 -0.62 6.03 3.79
CA ILE A 10 -0.40 4.72 3.18
C ILE A 10 0.53 4.83 1.97
N ASN A 11 0.37 5.87 1.15
CA ASN A 11 1.22 6.09 -0.01
C ASN A 11 2.66 6.48 0.37
N GLU A 12 2.86 7.26 1.45
CA GLU A 12 4.20 7.51 2.02
C GLU A 12 4.89 6.20 2.38
N ILE A 13 4.21 5.30 3.10
CA ILE A 13 4.75 3.99 3.51
C ILE A 13 5.07 3.13 2.28
N ILE A 14 4.20 3.12 1.26
CA ILE A 14 4.45 2.37 0.02
C ILE A 14 5.69 2.92 -0.71
N ALA A 15 5.87 4.23 -0.76
CA ALA A 15 7.03 4.85 -1.40
C ALA A 15 8.34 4.49 -0.69
N GLU A 16 8.34 4.43 0.65
CA GLU A 16 9.49 3.94 1.42
C GLU A 16 9.80 2.46 1.12
N LEU A 17 8.77 1.60 1.09
CA LEU A 17 8.92 0.19 0.72
C LEU A 17 9.47 0.01 -0.70
N GLU A 18 9.02 0.82 -1.66
CA GLU A 18 9.53 0.80 -3.04
C GLU A 18 10.98 1.24 -3.14
N LYS A 19 11.40 2.19 -2.29
CA LYS A 19 12.79 2.62 -2.21
C LYS A 19 13.69 1.50 -1.68
N GLU A 20 13.29 0.81 -0.61
CA GLU A 20 14.02 -0.35 -0.08
C GLU A 20 14.15 -1.47 -1.13
N VAL A 21 13.06 -1.73 -1.87
CA VAL A 21 13.06 -2.67 -3.00
C VAL A 21 14.07 -2.25 -4.07
N MET A 22 14.07 -0.97 -4.44
CA MET A 22 14.95 -0.47 -5.51
C MET A 22 16.41 -0.63 -5.11
N GLU A 23 16.77 -0.29 -3.86
CA GLU A 23 18.12 -0.47 -3.32
C GLU A 23 18.57 -1.94 -3.42
N LEU A 24 17.71 -2.90 -3.05
CA LEU A 24 17.99 -4.34 -3.12
C LEU A 24 18.14 -4.90 -4.56
N VAL A 25 17.41 -4.33 -5.52
CA VAL A 25 17.45 -4.77 -6.93
C VAL A 25 18.63 -4.15 -7.68
N THR A 26 19.08 -2.96 -7.28
CA THR A 26 20.21 -2.26 -7.91
C THR A 26 21.58 -2.72 -7.39
N ASP A 27 21.63 -3.47 -6.30
CA ASP A 27 22.88 -4.01 -5.77
C ASP A 27 23.33 -5.24 -6.58
N GLU A 28 24.32 -5.05 -7.46
CA GLU A 28 24.90 -6.08 -8.31
C GLU A 28 25.64 -7.19 -7.54
N THR A 29 25.88 -7.01 -6.23
CA THR A 29 26.56 -8.00 -5.37
C THR A 29 25.60 -9.01 -4.76
N ILE A 30 24.28 -8.78 -4.86
CA ILE A 30 23.24 -9.60 -4.25
C ILE A 30 22.82 -10.72 -5.20
N ASP A 31 22.83 -11.97 -4.70
CA ASP A 31 22.33 -13.12 -5.46
C ASP A 31 20.80 -13.08 -5.63
N LYS A 32 20.31 -13.60 -6.76
CA LYS A 32 18.88 -13.64 -7.11
C LYS A 32 18.04 -14.36 -6.05
N GLN A 33 18.58 -15.35 -5.33
CA GLN A 33 17.84 -16.00 -4.25
C GLN A 33 17.61 -15.06 -3.05
N TYR A 34 18.60 -14.23 -2.73
CA TYR A 34 18.50 -13.24 -1.67
C TYR A 34 17.49 -12.15 -2.04
N THR A 35 17.60 -11.57 -3.24
CA THR A 35 16.62 -10.59 -3.75
C THR A 35 15.20 -11.16 -3.68
N ASN A 36 14.96 -12.38 -4.15
CA ASN A 36 13.62 -13.00 -4.11
C ASN A 36 13.08 -13.21 -2.69
N THR A 37 13.95 -13.53 -1.73
CA THR A 37 13.55 -13.77 -0.34
C THR A 37 13.14 -12.47 0.34
N HIS A 38 13.87 -11.38 0.09
CA HIS A 38 13.58 -10.06 0.66
C HIS A 38 12.45 -9.32 -0.07
N MET A 39 12.27 -9.57 -1.37
CA MET A 39 11.19 -8.98 -2.18
C MET A 39 9.80 -9.51 -1.80
N LYS A 40 9.69 -10.78 -1.37
CA LYS A 40 8.40 -11.40 -1.04
C LYS A 40 7.66 -10.69 0.10
N PRO A 41 8.28 -10.42 1.27
CA PRO A 41 7.68 -9.61 2.32
C PRO A 41 7.26 -8.22 1.82
N LEU A 42 8.13 -7.52 1.09
CA LEU A 42 7.88 -6.16 0.61
C LEU A 42 6.66 -6.11 -0.33
N ALA A 43 6.57 -7.05 -1.27
CA ALA A 43 5.43 -7.18 -2.17
C ALA A 43 4.13 -7.55 -1.42
N SER A 44 4.22 -8.45 -0.44
CA SER A 44 3.07 -8.83 0.40
C SER A 44 2.57 -7.64 1.23
N THR A 45 3.47 -6.90 1.87
CA THR A 45 3.15 -5.71 2.69
C THR A 45 2.48 -4.64 1.84
N LYS A 46 3.03 -4.30 0.66
CA LYS A 46 2.40 -3.35 -0.28
C LYS A 46 0.98 -3.78 -0.63
N LYS A 47 0.77 -5.07 -0.92
CA LYS A 47 -0.56 -5.59 -1.26
C LYS A 47 -1.55 -5.48 -0.10
N ILE A 48 -1.11 -5.77 1.14
CA ILE A 48 -1.94 -5.62 2.34
C ILE A 48 -2.38 -4.16 2.51
N LEU A 49 -1.44 -3.22 2.37
CA LEU A 49 -1.69 -1.79 2.50
C LEU A 49 -2.69 -1.27 1.44
N LEU A 50 -2.51 -1.69 0.18
CA LEU A 50 -3.43 -1.33 -0.90
C LEU A 50 -4.83 -1.88 -0.66
N ASN A 51 -4.95 -3.15 -0.27
CA ASN A 51 -6.24 -3.76 0.03
C ASN A 51 -6.95 -3.08 1.22
N ALA A 52 -6.19 -2.68 2.24
CA ALA A 52 -6.72 -1.93 3.38
C ALA A 52 -7.23 -0.54 2.94
N LEU A 53 -6.47 0.17 2.11
CA LEU A 53 -6.89 1.46 1.56
C LEU A 53 -8.16 1.34 0.72
N GLU A 54 -8.25 0.32 -0.14
CA GLU A 54 -9.46 0.05 -0.92
C GLU A 54 -10.67 -0.24 -0.03
N SER A 55 -10.49 -1.04 1.03
CA SER A 55 -11.55 -1.35 1.98
C SER A 55 -12.06 -0.09 2.69
N ILE A 56 -11.15 0.80 3.10
CA ILE A 56 -11.50 2.08 3.74
C ILE A 56 -12.26 2.99 2.76
N LYS A 57 -11.78 3.12 1.53
CA LYS A 57 -12.46 3.90 0.48
C LYS A 57 -13.85 3.35 0.15
N MET A 58 -14.01 2.03 0.17
CA MET A 58 -15.31 1.38 -0.06
C MET A 58 -16.31 1.71 1.06
N VAL A 59 -15.88 1.63 2.31
CA VAL A 59 -16.73 1.97 3.47
C VAL A 59 -17.15 3.43 3.44
N ASP A 60 -16.23 4.35 3.15
CA ASP A 60 -16.54 5.79 3.05
C ASP A 60 -17.52 6.09 1.91
N ARG A 61 -17.38 5.41 0.77
CA ARG A 61 -18.31 5.53 -0.36
C ARG A 61 -19.71 5.05 0.02
N LEU A 62 -19.84 3.86 0.60
CA LEU A 62 -21.12 3.31 1.04
C LEU A 62 -21.81 4.24 2.04
N TYR A 63 -21.04 4.80 2.98
CA TYR A 63 -21.55 5.77 3.96
C TYR A 63 -22.11 7.03 3.29
N LYS A 64 -21.42 7.57 2.28
CA LYS A 64 -21.88 8.74 1.51
C LYS A 64 -23.13 8.42 0.68
N GLU A 65 -23.15 7.27 0.00
CA GLU A 65 -24.31 6.81 -0.78
C GLU A 65 -25.55 6.63 0.12
N ASP A 66 -25.38 6.14 1.34
CA ASP A 66 -26.48 6.00 2.31
C ASP A 66 -26.98 7.35 2.81
N LEU A 67 -26.11 8.34 3.00
CA LEU A 67 -26.51 9.71 3.32
C LEU A 67 -27.30 10.37 2.18
N GLU A 68 -26.88 10.19 0.93
CA GLU A 68 -27.60 10.71 -0.25
C GLU A 68 -28.98 10.06 -0.44
N LYS A 69 -29.15 8.79 -0.05
CA LYS A 69 -30.48 8.14 -0.07
C LYS A 69 -31.42 8.62 1.03
N LEU A 70 -30.88 9.23 2.09
CA LEU A 70 -31.64 9.75 3.23
C LEU A 70 -32.01 11.24 3.07
N SER A 71 -31.43 11.95 2.10
CA SER A 71 -31.71 13.35 1.74
C SER A 71 -32.74 13.48 0.62
#